data_AF-A0A9D2PRS6-F1
#
_entry.id   AF-A0A9D2PRS6-F1
#
_cell.length_a   1.000
_cell.length_b   1.000
_cell.length_c   1.000
_cell.angle_alpha   90.00
_cell.angle_beta   90.00
_cell.angle_gamma   90.00
#
_symmetry.space_group_name_H-M   'P 1'
#
loop_
_entity.id
_entity.type
_entity.pdbx_description
1 polymer ?
#
loop_
_entity_poly.entity_id
_entity_poly.type
_entity_poly.pdbx_seq_one_letter_code
_entity_poly.pdbx_strand_id
1 'polypeptide(L)'
;MVFAAIYVVVMVAFVAAVCAGTKSGKFQRFIKEHPNVPKILMLGDIVLMGCFLFPISSETFPLDFEKAYLLVTNYGAMAWVLAVIYGAGRERWMYVAILLFTVAGMSCRYLLEYGEVSNTYNFTLFNIVSYLALIPAGTVILYHFIARSLRNQKI
;
A
#
# COMPACT_ATOMS: atom_id res chain seq x y z
N MET A 1 3.12 -0.96 27.68
CA MET A 1 4.55 -1.39 27.64
C MET A 1 4.72 -2.77 27.00
N VAL A 2 3.96 -3.80 27.40
CA VAL A 2 4.07 -5.17 26.82
C VAL A 2 3.73 -5.22 25.32
N PHE A 3 2.65 -4.56 24.89
CA PHE A 3 2.27 -4.49 23.46
C PHE A 3 3.34 -3.83 22.57
N ALA A 4 3.93 -2.72 23.04
CA ALA A 4 5.00 -2.03 22.33
C ALA A 4 6.28 -2.89 22.24
N ALA A 5 6.62 -3.61 23.31
CA ALA A 5 7.76 -4.52 23.30
C ALA A 5 7.55 -5.70 22.34
N ILE A 6 6.36 -6.32 22.34
CA ILE A 6 6.01 -7.40 21.40
C ILE A 6 6.09 -6.89 19.96
N TYR A 7 5.52 -5.73 19.67
CA TYR A 7 5.55 -5.12 18.34
C TYR A 7 6.99 -4.88 17.85
N VAL A 8 7.85 -4.31 18.70
CA VAL A 8 9.27 -4.10 18.38
C VAL A 8 10.00 -5.42 18.13
N VAL A 9 9.77 -6.45 18.96
CA VAL A 9 10.39 -7.77 18.77
C VAL A 9 9.96 -8.40 17.44
N VAL A 10 8.68 -8.31 17.09
CA VAL A 10 8.16 -8.83 15.81
C VAL A 10 8.77 -8.08 14.63
N MET A 11 8.86 -6.75 14.70
CA MET A 11 9.49 -5.94 13.64
C MET A 11 10.98 -6.26 13.49
N VAL A 12 11.71 -6.40 14.60
CA VAL A 12 13.14 -6.78 14.58
C VAL A 12 13.31 -8.18 14.01
N ALA A 13 12.49 -9.16 14.40
CA ALA A 13 12.54 -10.52 13.88
C ALA A 13 12.23 -10.56 12.37
N PHE A 14 11.22 -9.79 11.93
CA PHE A 14 10.86 -9.68 10.52
C PHE A 14 12.01 -9.05 9.70
N VAL A 15 12.57 -7.93 10.17
CA VAL A 15 13.71 -7.27 9.52
C VAL A 15 14.92 -8.18 9.49
N ALA A 16 15.22 -8.91 10.58
CA ALA A 16 16.32 -9.86 10.62
C ALA A 16 16.13 -11.02 9.63
N ALA A 17 14.92 -11.55 9.52
CA ALA A 17 14.58 -12.60 8.55
C ALA A 17 14.73 -12.12 7.10
N VAL A 18 14.24 -10.91 6.79
CA VAL A 18 14.40 -10.28 5.48
C VAL A 18 15.88 -10.03 5.17
N CYS A 19 16.65 -9.47 6.12
CA CYS A 19 18.08 -9.22 5.98
C CYS A 19 18.91 -10.51 5.80
N ALA A 20 18.57 -11.58 6.51
CA ALA A 20 19.19 -12.89 6.32
C ALA A 20 18.84 -13.50 4.95
N GLY A 21 17.59 -13.35 4.52
CA GLY A 21 17.11 -13.78 3.20
C GLY A 21 17.80 -13.04 2.05
N THR A 22 18.02 -11.73 2.18
CA THR A 22 18.73 -10.93 1.17
C THR A 22 20.22 -11.23 1.15
N LYS A 23 20.90 -11.34 2.31
CA LYS A 23 22.33 -11.69 2.39
C LYS A 23 22.64 -13.09 1.86
N SER A 24 21.74 -14.06 2.07
CA SER A 24 21.96 -15.43 1.60
C SER A 24 21.71 -15.62 0.10
N GLY A 25 21.25 -14.58 -0.61
CA GLY A 25 20.88 -14.66 -2.03
C GLY A 25 19.64 -15.53 -2.33
N LYS A 26 19.15 -16.30 -1.35
CA LYS A 26 17.97 -17.17 -1.49
C LYS A 26 16.72 -16.36 -1.86
N PHE A 27 16.55 -15.19 -1.26
CA PHE A 27 15.43 -14.30 -1.57
C PHE A 27 15.49 -13.78 -3.01
N GLN A 28 16.67 -13.35 -3.46
CA GLN A 28 16.87 -12.90 -4.84
C GLN A 28 16.66 -14.04 -5.85
N ARG A 29 17.11 -15.25 -5.51
CA ARG A 29 16.90 -16.44 -6.33
C ARG A 29 15.42 -16.80 -6.43
N PHE A 30 14.69 -16.81 -5.31
CA PHE A 30 13.26 -17.08 -5.29
C PHE A 30 12.46 -16.05 -6.12
N ILE A 31 12.78 -14.75 -5.99
CA ILE A 31 12.15 -13.71 -6.82
C ILE A 31 12.46 -13.90 -8.31
N LYS A 32 13.68 -14.33 -8.66
CA LYS A 32 14.05 -14.65 -10.06
C LYS A 32 13.30 -15.88 -10.58
N GLU A 33 13.16 -16.92 -9.78
CA GLU A 33 12.45 -18.15 -10.15
C GLU A 33 10.94 -17.90 -10.25
N HIS A 34 10.39 -16.98 -9.45
CA HIS A 34 8.96 -16.65 -9.43
C HIS A 34 8.71 -15.14 -9.63
N PRO A 35 8.90 -14.59 -10.85
CA PRO A 35 8.80 -13.16 -11.12
C PRO A 35 7.38 -12.58 -10.94
N ASN A 36 6.37 -13.44 -10.82
CA ASN A 36 4.98 -13.03 -10.58
C ASN A 36 4.63 -12.88 -9.10
N VAL A 37 5.37 -13.52 -8.19
CA VAL A 37 5.13 -13.41 -6.74
C VAL A 37 5.18 -11.97 -6.23
N PRO A 38 6.22 -11.15 -6.52
CA PRO A 38 6.23 -9.77 -6.04
C PRO A 38 5.07 -8.93 -6.61
N LYS A 39 4.59 -9.25 -7.82
CA LYS A 39 3.42 -8.59 -8.41
C LYS A 39 2.15 -8.94 -7.65
N ILE A 40 1.93 -10.23 -7.38
CA ILE A 40 0.75 -10.71 -6.63
C ILE A 40 0.75 -10.13 -5.22
N LEU A 41 1.90 -10.14 -4.53
CA LEU A 41 2.04 -9.56 -3.20
C LEU A 41 1.71 -8.07 -3.19
N MET A 42 2.17 -7.31 -4.18
CA MET A 42 1.82 -5.88 -4.31
C MET A 42 0.34 -5.66 -4.57
N LEU A 43 -0.31 -6.49 -5.38
CA LEU A 43 -1.76 -6.39 -5.61
C LEU A 43 -2.55 -6.70 -4.33
N GLY A 44 -2.12 -7.72 -3.57
CA GLY A 44 -2.69 -8.03 -2.26
C GLY A 44 -2.49 -6.91 -1.24
N ASP A 45 -1.31 -6.28 -1.25
CA ASP A 45 -1.00 -5.12 -0.40
C ASP A 45 -1.94 -3.95 -0.66
N ILE A 46 -2.24 -3.62 -1.94
CA ILE A 46 -3.22 -2.56 -2.28
C ILE A 46 -4.58 -2.84 -1.62
N VAL A 47 -5.04 -4.09 -1.67
CA VAL A 47 -6.34 -4.49 -1.09
C VAL A 47 -6.30 -4.34 0.43
N LEU A 48 -5.26 -4.87 1.07
CA LEU A 48 -5.10 -4.79 2.53
C LEU A 48 -5.05 -3.34 2.99
N MET A 49 -4.26 -2.52 2.32
CA MET A 49 -4.07 -1.11 2.66
C MET A 49 -5.35 -0.30 2.39
N GLY A 50 -6.05 -0.58 1.29
CA GLY A 50 -7.38 -0.04 1.03
C GLY A 50 -8.42 -0.46 2.08
N CYS A 51 -8.26 -1.63 2.69
CA CYS A 51 -9.14 -2.11 3.75
C CYS A 51 -8.85 -1.42 5.10
N PHE A 52 -7.58 -1.38 5.52
CA PHE A 52 -7.21 -0.88 6.86
C PHE A 52 -7.07 0.64 6.94
N LEU A 53 -6.60 1.30 5.89
CA LEU A 53 -6.34 2.76 5.89
C LEU A 53 -7.54 3.60 5.41
N PHE A 54 -8.60 2.97 4.89
CA PHE A 54 -9.84 3.68 4.56
C PHE A 54 -10.64 4.01 5.83
N PRO A 55 -11.24 5.20 5.96
CA PRO A 55 -11.16 6.37 5.07
C PRO A 55 -9.96 7.28 5.40
N ILE A 56 -9.65 8.25 4.53
CA ILE A 56 -8.56 9.23 4.76
C ILE A 56 -8.80 10.02 6.07
N SER A 57 -10.03 10.45 6.31
CA SER A 57 -10.46 11.16 7.52
C SER A 57 -11.89 10.76 7.84
N SER A 58 -12.27 10.76 9.11
CA SER A 58 -13.66 10.69 9.56
C SER A 58 -13.81 11.34 10.93
N GLU A 59 -15.04 11.51 11.43
CA GLU A 59 -15.29 12.24 12.68
C GLU A 59 -14.57 11.64 13.90
N THR A 60 -14.47 10.31 13.97
CA THR A 60 -13.73 9.61 15.03
C THR A 60 -12.27 9.32 14.65
N PHE A 61 -11.92 9.36 13.36
CA PHE A 61 -10.56 9.13 12.87
C PHE A 61 -10.08 10.31 12.01
N PRO A 62 -9.86 11.48 12.63
CA PRO A 62 -9.40 12.67 11.92
C PRO A 62 -8.05 12.42 11.24
N LEU A 63 -7.75 13.23 10.23
CA LEU A 63 -6.47 13.22 9.55
C LEU A 63 -5.39 13.87 10.42
N ASP A 64 -4.94 13.14 11.43
CA ASP A 64 -3.83 13.55 12.29
C ASP A 64 -2.48 13.20 11.66
N PHE A 65 -1.40 13.77 12.19
CA PHE A 65 -0.03 13.55 11.70
C PHE A 65 0.34 12.07 11.59
N GLU A 66 -0.09 11.24 12.54
CA GLU A 66 0.19 9.80 12.52
C GLU A 66 -0.47 9.10 11.32
N LYS A 67 -1.75 9.38 11.08
CA LYS A 67 -2.50 8.81 9.97
C LYS A 67 -2.00 9.31 8.62
N ALA A 68 -1.69 10.61 8.54
CA ALA A 68 -1.08 11.21 7.35
C ALA A 68 0.30 10.57 7.07
N TYR A 69 1.11 10.37 8.10
CA TYR A 69 2.40 9.69 7.99
C TYR A 69 2.25 8.26 7.49
N LEU A 70 1.33 7.47 8.06
CA LEU A 70 1.06 6.10 7.62
C LEU A 70 0.59 6.04 6.16
N LEU A 71 -0.34 6.91 5.76
CA LEU A 71 -0.81 7.01 4.37
C LEU A 71 0.33 7.32 3.41
N VAL A 72 1.11 8.37 3.69
CA VAL A 72 2.20 8.83 2.82
C VAL A 72 3.31 7.79 2.74
N THR A 73 3.74 7.22 3.86
CA THR A 73 4.82 6.22 3.88
C THR A 73 4.40 4.94 3.17
N ASN A 74 3.18 4.44 3.42
CA ASN A 74 2.72 3.21 2.83
C ASN A 74 2.52 3.34 1.31
N TYR A 75 1.69 4.29 0.87
CA TYR A 75 1.45 4.51 -0.56
C TYR A 75 2.70 5.01 -1.29
N GLY A 76 3.62 5.65 -0.56
CA GLY A 76 4.95 6.03 -1.04
C GLY A 76 5.86 4.84 -1.33
N ALA A 77 5.99 3.94 -0.36
CA ALA A 77 6.74 2.69 -0.52
C ALA A 77 6.12 1.83 -1.64
N MET A 78 4.80 1.75 -1.68
CA MET A 78 4.08 1.02 -2.71
C MET A 78 4.36 1.58 -4.12
N ALA A 79 4.30 2.90 -4.29
CA ALA A 79 4.65 3.56 -5.56
C ALA A 79 6.10 3.25 -5.99
N TRP A 80 7.02 3.23 -5.04
CA TRP A 80 8.42 2.89 -5.29
C TRP A 80 8.58 1.45 -5.77
N VAL A 81 7.97 0.49 -5.07
CA VAL A 81 8.05 -0.93 -5.48
C VAL A 81 7.38 -1.16 -6.83
N LEU A 82 6.23 -0.55 -7.09
CA LEU A 82 5.59 -0.59 -8.41
C LEU A 82 6.50 -0.04 -9.51
N ALA A 83 7.21 1.06 -9.25
CA ALA A 83 8.15 1.65 -10.20
C ALA A 83 9.33 0.69 -10.50
N VAL A 84 9.85 0.00 -9.48
CA VAL A 84 10.90 -1.01 -9.64
C VAL A 84 10.42 -2.22 -10.44
N ILE A 85 9.20 -2.70 -10.19
CA ILE A 85 8.64 -3.90 -10.84
C ILE A 85 8.23 -3.63 -12.28
N TYR A 86 7.55 -2.52 -12.54
CA TYR A 86 6.87 -2.28 -13.82
C TYR A 86 7.58 -1.27 -14.74
N GLY A 87 8.54 -0.50 -14.22
CA GLY A 87 9.25 0.53 -14.98
C GLY A 87 8.35 1.69 -15.39
N ALA A 88 8.85 2.62 -16.21
CA ALA A 88 8.11 3.81 -16.65
C ALA A 88 7.15 3.52 -17.83
N GLY A 89 6.15 4.37 -18.04
CA GLY A 89 5.28 4.33 -19.23
C GLY A 89 4.03 3.44 -19.12
N ARG A 90 3.67 2.98 -17.91
CA ARG A 90 2.46 2.16 -17.66
C ARG A 90 1.44 2.85 -16.75
N GLU A 91 1.49 4.18 -16.67
CA GLU A 91 0.72 4.99 -15.71
C GLU A 91 -0.79 4.76 -15.82
N ARG A 92 -1.34 4.70 -17.04
CA ARG A 92 -2.78 4.48 -17.26
C ARG A 92 -3.22 3.11 -16.73
N TRP A 93 -2.44 2.06 -17.01
CA TRP A 93 -2.75 0.71 -16.54
C TRP A 93 -2.60 0.62 -15.01
N MET A 94 -1.57 1.26 -14.44
CA MET A 94 -1.39 1.32 -12.98
C MET A 94 -2.54 2.05 -12.29
N TYR A 95 -3.03 3.16 -12.87
CA TYR A 95 -4.18 3.88 -12.33
C TYR A 95 -5.41 2.97 -12.25
N VAL A 96 -5.75 2.29 -13.34
CA VAL A 96 -6.88 1.36 -13.38
C VAL A 96 -6.69 0.21 -12.38
N ALA A 97 -5.50 -0.39 -12.33
CA ALA A 97 -5.21 -1.48 -11.40
C ALA A 97 -5.34 -1.02 -9.94
N ILE A 98 -4.67 0.06 -9.56
CA ILE A 98 -4.72 0.59 -8.19
C ILE A 98 -6.16 0.93 -7.83
N LEU A 99 -6.90 1.62 -8.70
CA LEU A 99 -8.30 1.95 -8.48
C LEU A 99 -9.16 0.70 -8.20
N LEU A 100 -9.05 -0.33 -9.04
CA LEU A 100 -9.82 -1.57 -8.87
C LEU A 100 -9.48 -2.30 -7.55
N PHE A 101 -8.20 -2.42 -7.23
CA PHE A 101 -7.77 -3.08 -5.99
C PHE A 101 -8.07 -2.24 -4.74
N THR A 102 -8.06 -0.91 -4.85
CA THR A 102 -8.53 0.00 -3.80
C THR A 102 -10.03 -0.18 -3.54
N VAL A 103 -10.86 -0.26 -4.59
CA VAL A 103 -12.29 -0.57 -4.46
C VAL A 103 -12.49 -1.94 -3.81
N ALA A 104 -11.70 -2.95 -4.19
CA ALA A 104 -11.75 -4.27 -3.56
C ALA A 104 -11.37 -4.21 -2.07
N GLY A 105 -10.35 -3.43 -1.70
CA GLY A 105 -9.96 -3.20 -0.30
C GLY A 105 -11.06 -2.53 0.52
N MET A 106 -11.66 -1.46 -0.02
CA MET A 106 -12.81 -0.80 0.61
C MET A 106 -14.01 -1.73 0.76
N SER A 107 -14.28 -2.57 -0.25
CA SER A 107 -15.36 -3.56 -0.20
C SER A 107 -15.08 -4.63 0.85
N CYS A 108 -13.83 -5.07 1.00
CA CYS A 108 -13.41 -5.97 2.07
C CYS A 108 -13.71 -5.35 3.44
N ARG A 109 -13.33 -4.09 3.64
CA ARG A 109 -13.64 -3.36 4.87
C ARG A 109 -15.15 -3.29 5.13
N TYR A 110 -15.92 -2.96 4.11
CA TYR A 110 -17.39 -2.87 4.21
C TYR A 110 -18.01 -4.20 4.64
N LEU A 111 -17.53 -5.33 4.10
CA LEU A 111 -18.00 -6.66 4.47
C LEU A 111 -17.61 -7.05 5.89
N LEU A 112 -16.39 -6.68 6.34
CA LEU A 112 -15.93 -6.95 7.71
C LEU A 112 -16.71 -6.16 8.76
N GLU A 113 -17.11 -4.93 8.43
CA GLU A 113 -17.82 -4.01 9.34
C GLU A 113 -19.34 -3.98 9.04
N TYR A 114 -19.85 -4.94 8.29
CA TYR A 114 -21.27 -4.97 7.87
C TYR A 114 -22.19 -5.19 9.08
N GLY A 115 -23.08 -4.23 9.34
CA GLY A 115 -24.01 -4.25 10.47
C GLY A 115 -23.53 -3.46 11.69
N GLU A 116 -22.32 -2.91 11.68
CA GLU A 116 -21.83 -2.05 12.75
C GLU A 116 -22.35 -0.61 12.58
N VAL A 117 -23.32 -0.21 13.41
CA VAL A 117 -23.88 1.15 13.41
C VAL A 117 -22.80 2.21 13.66
N SER A 118 -21.80 1.86 14.47
CA SER A 118 -20.62 2.67 14.82
C SER A 118 -19.64 2.91 13.67
N ASN A 119 -19.95 2.45 12.45
CA ASN A 119 -19.04 2.55 11.32
C ASN A 119 -19.65 3.25 10.09
N THR A 120 -20.91 3.68 10.21
CA THR A 120 -21.63 4.39 9.15
C THR A 120 -20.97 5.70 8.73
N TYR A 121 -20.25 6.39 9.64
CA TYR A 121 -19.49 7.60 9.32
C TYR A 121 -18.26 7.35 8.44
N ASN A 122 -17.74 6.12 8.38
CA ASN A 122 -16.58 5.81 7.53
C ASN A 122 -16.98 5.73 6.05
N PHE A 123 -18.18 5.21 5.78
CA PHE A 123 -18.74 5.03 4.43
C PHE A 123 -19.61 6.21 3.96
N THR A 124 -19.20 7.44 4.28
CA THR A 124 -19.83 8.63 3.69
C THR A 124 -19.41 8.81 2.24
N LEU A 125 -20.26 9.45 1.43
CA LEU A 125 -19.95 9.74 0.03
C LEU A 125 -18.66 10.55 -0.11
N PHE A 126 -18.43 11.51 0.80
CA PHE A 126 -17.20 12.30 0.83
C PHE A 126 -15.96 11.42 1.04
N ASN A 127 -15.99 10.50 2.00
CA ASN A 127 -14.88 9.60 2.30
C ASN A 127 -14.59 8.63 1.15
N ILE A 128 -15.63 8.06 0.55
CA ILE A 128 -15.52 7.16 -0.60
C ILE A 128 -14.88 7.89 -1.78
N VAL A 129 -15.42 9.05 -2.16
CA VAL A 129 -14.95 9.81 -3.34
C VAL A 129 -13.54 10.35 -3.10
N SER A 130 -13.27 10.93 -1.93
CA SER A 130 -11.93 11.45 -1.62
C SER A 130 -10.87 10.33 -1.61
N TYR A 131 -11.18 9.15 -1.07
CA TYR A 131 -10.26 8.02 -1.07
C TYR A 131 -9.97 7.50 -2.48
N LEU A 132 -11.03 7.28 -3.27
CA LEU A 132 -10.91 6.79 -4.66
C LEU A 132 -10.27 7.80 -5.60
N ALA A 133 -10.35 9.10 -5.30
CA ALA A 133 -9.65 10.12 -6.07
C ALA A 133 -8.18 10.24 -5.64
N LEU A 134 -7.92 10.45 -4.36
CA LEU A 134 -6.60 10.85 -3.85
C LEU A 134 -5.60 9.69 -3.84
N ILE A 135 -6.03 8.48 -3.44
CA ILE A 135 -5.10 7.35 -3.31
C ILE A 135 -4.58 6.91 -4.68
N PRO A 136 -5.43 6.54 -5.66
CA PRO A 136 -4.94 6.11 -6.97
C PRO A 136 -4.18 7.22 -7.71
N ALA A 137 -4.66 8.47 -7.66
CA ALA A 137 -3.97 9.58 -8.32
C ALA A 137 -2.61 9.86 -7.66
N GLY A 138 -2.56 9.98 -6.34
CA GLY A 138 -1.33 10.25 -5.60
C GLY A 138 -0.28 9.17 -5.79
N THR A 139 -0.67 7.90 -5.69
CA THR A 139 0.24 6.77 -5.91
C THR A 139 0.77 6.73 -7.35
N VAL A 140 -0.08 6.99 -8.36
CA VAL A 140 0.36 6.99 -9.77
C VAL A 140 1.28 8.17 -10.09
N ILE A 141 1.00 9.36 -9.54
CA ILE A 141 1.87 10.53 -9.69
C ILE A 141 3.26 10.19 -9.14
N LEU A 142 3.32 9.64 -7.94
CA LEU A 142 4.58 9.29 -7.31
C LEU A 142 5.30 8.16 -8.07
N TYR A 143 4.57 7.13 -8.50
CA TYR A 143 5.08 6.07 -9.37
C TYR A 143 5.70 6.65 -10.65
N HIS A 144 5.04 7.62 -11.31
CA HIS A 144 5.55 8.25 -12.52
C HIS A 144 6.88 8.96 -12.26
N PHE A 145 6.98 9.76 -11.19
CA PHE A 145 8.22 10.44 -10.83
C PHE A 145 9.35 9.46 -10.50
N ILE A 146 9.08 8.43 -9.70
CA ILE A 146 10.07 7.44 -9.31
C ILE A 146 10.52 6.62 -10.54
N ALA A 147 9.58 6.11 -11.33
CA ALA A 147 9.89 5.30 -12.50
C ALA A 147 10.69 6.09 -13.56
N ARG A 148 10.36 7.38 -13.74
CA ARG A 148 11.13 8.29 -14.60
C ARG A 148 12.54 8.53 -14.06
N SER A 149 12.69 8.72 -12.75
CA SER A 149 14.00 8.89 -12.11
C SER A 149 14.87 7.64 -12.27
N LEU A 150 14.32 6.45 -11.97
CA LEU A 150 15.01 5.17 -12.13
C LEU A 150 15.44 4.90 -13.59
N ARG A 151 14.63 5.32 -14.56
CA ARG A 151 15.00 5.24 -15.99
C ARG A 151 16.18 6.15 -16.33
N ASN A 152 16.18 7.37 -15.79
CA ASN A 152 17.22 8.37 -16.07
C ASN A 152 18.57 8.03 -15.43
N GLN A 153 18.60 7.24 -14.34
CA GLN A 153 19.84 6.78 -13.71
C GLN A 153 20.50 5.59 -14.42
N LYS A 154 19.84 4.97 -15.41
CA LYS A 154 20.32 3.78 -16.11
C LYS A 154 21.16 4.08 -17.37
N ILE A 155 21.86 5.23 -17.40
CA ILE A 155 22.80 5.61 -18.46
C ILE A 155 24.18 4.99 -18.16
#